data_AF-A0A962HBT1-F1
#
_entry.id   AF-A0A962HBT1-F1
#
_cell.length_a   1.000
_cell.length_b   1.000
_cell.length_c   1.000
_cell.angle_alpha   90.00
_cell.angle_beta   90.00
_cell.angle_gamma   90.00
#
_symmetry.space_group_name_H-M   'P 1'
#
loop_
_entity.id
_entity.type
_entity.pdbx_description
1 polymer ?
#
loop_
_entity_poly.entity_id
_entity_poly.type
_entity_poly.pdbx_seq_one_letter_code
_entity_poly.pdbx_strand_id
1 'polypeptide(L)' 'VSVEHTLAALDTLLHADLDPSQIAAMVIEPVQGEGGFYIAPPEFLQALRAICDQHGIVLIIDEVQSGFAR' A
#
# COMPACT_ATOMS: atom_id res chain seq x y z
N VAL A 1 -3.14 14.88 -1.20
CA VAL A 1 -1.82 14.44 -0.69
C VAL A 1 -1.05 13.87 -1.87
N SER A 2 0.24 14.15 -2.03
CA SER A 2 1.05 13.62 -3.14
C SER A 2 1.56 12.21 -2.81
N VAL A 3 1.90 11.42 -3.83
CA VAL A 3 2.51 10.09 -3.67
C VAL A 3 3.80 10.17 -2.86
N GLU A 4 4.64 11.17 -3.16
CA GLU A 4 5.89 11.43 -2.45
C GLU A 4 5.66 11.63 -0.94
N HIS A 5 4.68 12.46 -0.55
CA HIS A 5 4.37 12.67 0.86
C HIS A 5 3.86 11.39 1.54
N THR A 6 3.05 10.57 0.85
CA THR A 6 2.56 9.30 1.38
C THR A 6 3.70 8.30 1.58
N LEU A 7 4.62 8.20 0.63
CA LEU A 7 5.78 7.31 0.74
C LEU A 7 6.76 7.74 1.83
N ALA A 8 6.98 9.05 1.99
CA ALA A 8 7.80 9.58 3.08
C ALA A 8 7.18 9.27 4.47
N ALA A 9 5.86 9.37 4.58
CA ALA A 9 5.15 9.00 5.79
C ALA A 9 5.24 7.49 6.08
N LEU A 10 5.08 6.65 5.06
CA LEU A 10 5.24 5.20 5.19
C LEU A 10 6.66 4.82 5.61
N ASP A 11 7.68 5.43 4.99
CA ASP A 11 9.09 5.22 5.34
C ASP A 11 9.36 5.59 6.80
N THR A 12 8.79 6.71 7.27
CA THR A 12 8.88 7.12 8.67
C THR A 12 8.26 6.07 9.60
N LEU A 13 7.08 5.52 9.29
CA LEU A 13 6.44 4.47 10.09
C LEU A 13 7.29 3.19 10.16
N LEU A 14 7.88 2.79 9.03
CA LEU A 14 8.73 1.61 8.92
C LEU A 14 10.09 1.74 9.62
N HIS A 15 10.55 2.95 9.92
CA HIS A 15 11.82 3.18 10.63
C HIS A 15 11.61 3.55 12.10
N ALA A 16 10.55 4.29 12.42
CA ALA A 16 10.33 4.82 13.75
C ALA A 16 9.51 3.88 14.64
N ASP A 17 8.48 3.22 14.10
CA ASP A 17 7.47 2.56 14.91
C ASP A 17 7.49 1.02 14.79
N LEU A 18 7.85 0.48 13.62
CA LEU A 18 7.80 -0.96 13.35
C LEU A 18 9.01 -1.42 12.53
N ASP A 19 9.82 -2.33 13.08
CA ASP A 19 10.84 -3.01 12.30
C ASP A 19 10.17 -3.76 11.13
N PRO A 20 10.54 -3.50 9.87
CA PRO A 20 9.91 -4.14 8.71
C PRO A 20 9.96 -5.67 8.75
N SER A 21 10.96 -6.26 9.40
CA SER A 21 11.09 -7.72 9.57
C SER A 21 10.00 -8.33 10.47
N GLN A 22 9.28 -7.51 11.24
CA GLN A 22 8.15 -7.92 12.07
C GLN A 22 6.81 -7.87 11.31
N ILE A 23 6.78 -7.32 10.08
CA ILE A 23 5.56 -7.10 9.32
C ILE A 23 5.34 -8.29 8.38
N ALA A 24 4.24 -9.02 8.57
CA ALA A 24 3.90 -10.14 7.70
C ALA A 24 3.28 -9.69 6.36
N ALA A 25 2.41 -8.68 6.40
CA ALA A 25 1.67 -8.24 5.22
C ALA A 25 1.25 -6.77 5.27
N MET A 26 1.07 -6.17 4.09
CA MET A 26 0.36 -4.92 3.86
C MET A 26 -0.85 -5.18 2.97
N VAL A 27 -1.98 -4.52 3.26
CA VAL A 27 -3.24 -4.70 2.54
C VAL A 27 -3.67 -3.37 1.94
N ILE A 28 -4.12 -3.38 0.69
CA ILE A 28 -4.59 -2.18 -0.01
C ILE A 28 -5.74 -2.48 -0.97
N GLU A 29 -6.73 -1.60 -1.01
CA GLU A 29 -7.74 -1.52 -2.08
C GLU A 29 -7.16 -0.67 -3.24
N PRO A 30 -7.08 -1.15 -4.49
CA PRO A 30 -6.67 -0.33 -5.64
C PRO A 30 -7.60 0.86 -5.89
N VAL A 31 -8.88 0.66 -5.59
CA VAL A 31 -9.89 1.71 -5.52
C VAL A 31 -10.66 1.53 -4.22
N GLN A 32 -10.51 2.48 -3.29
CA GLN A 32 -11.21 2.40 -2.00
C GLN A 32 -12.72 2.51 -2.23
N GLY A 33 -13.51 1.52 -1.82
CA GLY A 33 -14.96 1.59 -2.04
C GLY A 33 -15.67 2.51 -1.04
N GLU A 34 -15.92 2.02 0.17
CA GLU A 34 -16.64 2.76 1.22
C GLU A 34 -15.82 3.94 1.77
N GLY A 35 -14.52 3.95 1.50
CA GLY A 35 -13.59 5.01 1.89
C GLY A 35 -13.68 6.29 1.05
N GLY A 36 -14.52 6.32 0.01
CA GLY A 36 -14.77 7.52 -0.79
C GLY A 36 -14.32 7.46 -2.25
N PHE A 37 -14.18 6.26 -2.83
CA PHE A 37 -13.85 6.06 -4.25
C PHE A 37 -12.52 6.66 -4.68
N TYR A 38 -11.52 6.60 -3.79
CA TYR A 38 -10.16 7.05 -4.10
C TYR A 38 -9.42 5.98 -4.90
N ILE A 39 -8.98 6.38 -6.10
CA ILE A 39 -8.13 5.55 -6.96
C ILE A 39 -6.68 5.70 -6.48
N ALA A 40 -6.04 4.59 -6.14
CA ALA A 40 -4.62 4.58 -5.81
C ALA A 40 -3.80 4.92 -7.07
N PRO A 41 -2.89 5.91 -7.01
CA PRO A 41 -2.02 6.22 -8.14
C PRO A 41 -1.16 4.99 -8.52
N PRO A 42 -1.03 4.64 -9.82
CA PRO A 42 -0.25 3.48 -10.24
C PRO A 42 1.20 3.49 -9.71
N GLU A 43 1.83 4.67 -9.68
CA GLU A 43 3.18 4.86 -9.16
C GLU A 43 3.28 4.55 -7.65
N PHE A 44 2.21 4.79 -6.89
CA PHE A 44 2.15 4.44 -5.47
C PHE A 44 2.07 2.93 -5.28
N LEU A 45 1.24 2.23 -6.07
CA LEU A 45 1.13 0.77 -6.02
C LEU A 45 2.45 0.08 -6.40
N GLN A 46 3.15 0.60 -7.40
CA GLN A 46 4.47 0.11 -7.81
C GLN A 46 5.51 0.30 -6.70
N ALA A 47 5.54 1.47 -6.08
CA ALA A 47 6.44 1.73 -4.94
C ALA A 47 6.13 0.83 -3.74
N LEU A 48 4.84 0.63 -3.43
CA LEU A 48 4.40 -0.25 -2.33
C LEU A 48 4.82 -1.70 -2.57
N ARG A 49 4.71 -2.20 -3.81
CA ARG A 49 5.22 -3.52 -4.21
C ARG A 49 6.74 -3.62 -4.01
N ALA A 50 7.50 -2.61 -4.44
CA ALA A 50 8.95 -2.62 -4.28
C ALA A 50 9.38 -2.64 -2.80
N ILE A 51 8.71 -1.87 -1.95
CA ILE A 51 8.92 -1.87 -0.49
C ILE A 51 8.61 -3.27 0.08
N CYS A 52 7.49 -3.86 -0.31
CA CYS A 52 7.11 -5.18 0.15
C CYS A 52 8.13 -6.26 -0.27
N ASP A 53 8.64 -6.18 -1.51
CA ASP A 53 9.70 -7.08 -2.01
C ASP A 53 11.00 -6.92 -1.23
N GLN A 54 11.41 -5.68 -0.93
CA GLN A 54 12.63 -5.38 -0.18
C GLN A 54 12.62 -5.99 1.22
N HIS A 55 11.46 -5.98 1.89
CA HIS A 55 11.34 -6.39 3.28
C HIS A 55 10.75 -7.79 3.47
N GLY A 56 10.41 -8.51 2.39
CA GLY A 56 9.78 -9.83 2.46
C GLY A 56 8.33 -9.79 2.97
N ILE A 57 7.64 -8.67 2.76
CA ILE A 57 6.27 -8.44 3.20
C ILE A 57 5.31 -8.92 2.11
N VAL A 58 4.24 -9.61 2.51
CA VAL A 58 3.17 -9.99 1.59
C VAL A 58 2.33 -8.76 1.25
N LEU A 59 2.23 -8.42 -0.04
CA LEU A 59 1.28 -7.40 -0.49
C LEU A 59 -0.04 -8.09 -0.86
N ILE A 60 -1.11 -7.74 -0.15
CA ILE A 60 -2.47 -8.20 -0.42
C ILE A 60 -3.23 -7.07 -1.13
N ILE A 61 -3.73 -7.38 -2.31
CA ILE A 61 -4.61 -6.48 -3.06
C ILE A 61 -6.05 -6.91 -2.77
N ASP A 62 -6.79 -6.08 -2.06
CA ASP A 62 -8.21 -6.30 -1.78
C ASP A 62 -9.04 -5.82 -2.98
N GLU A 63 -9.49 -6.79 -3.77
CA GLU A 63 -10.31 -6.61 -4.97
C GLU A 63 -11.78 -6.99 -4.72
N VAL A 64 -12.26 -7.04 -3.47
CA VAL A 64 -13.66 -7.42 -3.19
C VAL A 64 -14.63 -6.50 -3.94
N GLN A 65 -14.29 -5.22 -4.05
CA GLN A 65 -15.10 -4.26 -4.81
C GLN A 65 -14.59 -4.04 -6.23
N SER A 66 -13.30 -3.80 -6.43
CA SER A 66 -12.73 -3.46 -7.75
C SER A 66 -12.52 -4.67 -8.68
N GLY A 67 -12.66 -5.90 -8.17
CA GLY A 67 -12.53 -7.11 -8.97
C GLY A 67 -13.64 -7.28 -10.03
N PHE A 68 -13.40 -8.18 -10.98
CA PHE A 68 -14.35 -8.54 -12.04
C PHE A 68 -14.86 -7.35 -12.89
N ALA A 69 -13.97 -6.40 -13.20
CA ALA A 69 -14.22 -5.27 -14.11
C ALA A 69 -15.31 -4.29 -13.65
N ARG A 70 -15.43 -4.09 -12.33
CA ARG A 70 -16.17 -2.96 -11.78
C ARG A 70 -15.53 -1.61 -12.15
#